data_AF-H3G7H7-F1
#
_entry.id   AF-H3G7H7-F1
#
_cell.length_a   1.000
_cell.length_b   1.000
_cell.length_c   1.000
_cell.angle_alpha   90.00
_cell.angle_beta   90.00
_cell.angle_gamma   90.00
#
_symmetry.space_group_name_H-M   'P 1'
#
loop_
_entity.id
_entity.type
_entity.pdbx_description
1 polymer ?
#
loop_
_entity_poly.entity_id
_entity_poly.type
_entity_poly.pdbx_seq_one_letter_code
_entity_poly.pdbx_strand_id
1 'polypeptide(L)'
;RLPPLLVIHLKRFCFTQVSRRKLHHLVDFPLRGLQFGDFVARKPVRGDDGFLYDLYAVVNHVGALGGGHYFAYVLSDHDGKWKCFNDHQCKDIDEKEVVSSMAYILFYRR
;
A
#
# COMPACT_ATOMS: atom_id res chain seq x y z
N ARG A 1 2.04 19.53 -5.82
CA ARG A 1 3.09 18.69 -6.46
C ARG A 1 3.12 17.38 -5.70
N LEU A 2 3.18 16.23 -6.39
CA LEU A 2 3.28 14.94 -5.72
C LEU A 2 4.74 14.66 -5.30
N PRO A 3 4.96 13.96 -4.17
CA PRO A 3 6.30 13.59 -3.71
C PRO A 3 6.88 12.42 -4.51
N PRO A 4 8.21 12.25 -4.59
CA PRO A 4 8.83 11.08 -5.22
C PRO A 4 8.50 9.77 -4.47
N LEU A 5 8.27 9.85 -3.16
CA LEU A 5 7.76 8.76 -2.34
C LEU A 5 6.35 9.12 -1.88
N LEU A 6 5.37 8.36 -2.34
CA LEU A 6 3.97 8.56 -2.01
C LEU A 6 3.51 7.51 -1.01
N VAL A 7 2.99 7.97 0.12
CA VAL A 7 2.40 7.11 1.16
C VAL A 7 0.89 7.27 1.12
N ILE A 8 0.17 6.17 0.92
CA ILE A 8 -1.29 6.14 0.86
C ILE A 8 -1.82 5.34 2.05
N HIS A 9 -2.56 6.00 2.93
CA HIS A 9 -3.21 5.37 4.08
C HIS A 9 -4.65 5.01 3.75
N LEU A 10 -4.98 3.72 3.81
CA LEU A 10 -6.36 3.24 3.74
C LEU A 10 -6.98 3.39 5.13
N LYS A 11 -7.85 4.39 5.31
CA LYS A 11 -8.55 4.68 6.59
C LYS A 11 -9.56 3.59 6.95
N ARG A 12 -9.06 2.44 7.41
CA ARG A 12 -9.87 1.26 7.73
C ARG A 12 -10.52 1.33 9.11
N PHE A 13 -9.92 2.03 10.07
CA PHE A 13 -10.48 2.09 11.42
C PHE A 13 -11.50 3.22 11.53
N CYS A 14 -12.71 2.86 11.95
CA CYS A 14 -13.79 3.79 12.17
C CYS A 14 -14.19 3.76 13.65
N PHE A 15 -14.29 4.96 14.22
CA PHE A 15 -14.68 5.19 15.60
C PHE A 15 -15.94 6.02 15.63
N THR A 16 -16.96 5.54 16.34
CA THR A 16 -18.11 6.31 16.74
C THR A 16 -18.20 6.28 18.26
N GLN A 17 -19.12 7.05 18.84
CA GLN A 17 -19.34 7.04 20.30
C GLN A 17 -19.68 5.65 20.84
N VAL A 18 -20.26 4.78 20.01
CA VAL A 18 -20.80 3.46 20.41
C VAL A 18 -20.11 2.28 19.74
N SER A 19 -19.29 2.51 18.71
CA SER A 19 -18.72 1.43 17.91
C SER A 19 -17.28 1.71 17.52
N ARG A 20 -16.48 0.65 17.54
CA ARG A 20 -15.12 0.62 17.02
C ARG A 20 -15.06 -0.53 16.03
N ARG A 21 -14.85 -0.23 14.75
CA ARG A 21 -14.82 -1.24 13.69
C ARG A 21 -13.65 -1.05 12.74
N LYS A 22 -13.26 -2.14 12.11
CA LYS A 22 -12.30 -2.15 11.01
C LYS A 22 -13.03 -2.47 9.70
N LEU A 23 -12.75 -1.72 8.65
CA LEU A 23 -13.25 -1.98 7.30
C LEU A 23 -12.36 -3.04 6.63
N HIS A 24 -12.98 -4.15 6.21
CA HIS A 24 -12.32 -5.30 5.59
C HIS A 24 -12.48 -5.34 4.07
N HIS A 25 -13.01 -4.27 3.45
CA HIS A 25 -13.16 -4.21 1.99
C HIS A 25 -11.81 -4.37 1.29
N LEU A 26 -11.77 -5.20 0.25
CA LEU A 26 -10.64 -5.24 -0.66
C LEU A 26 -10.58 -3.89 -1.38
N VAL A 27 -9.42 -3.25 -1.32
CA VAL A 27 -9.10 -2.11 -2.18
C VAL A 27 -8.15 -2.69 -3.22
N ASP A 28 -8.60 -2.71 -4.47
CA ASP A 28 -7.75 -3.13 -5.58
C ASP A 28 -6.81 -1.98 -5.95
N PHE A 29 -5.50 -2.26 -5.97
CA PHE A 29 -4.46 -1.27 -6.25
C PHE A 29 -3.39 -1.87 -7.17
N PRO A 30 -2.93 -1.12 -8.18
CA PRO A 30 -1.94 -1.64 -9.12
C PRO A 30 -0.55 -1.69 -8.46
N LEU A 31 0.18 -2.77 -8.71
CA LEU A 31 1.57 -2.90 -8.26
C LEU A 31 2.53 -2.01 -9.06
N ARG A 32 2.17 -1.71 -10.31
CA ARG A 32 2.98 -0.90 -11.24
C ARG A 32 2.11 0.08 -12.00
N GLY A 33 2.67 1.24 -12.34
CA GLY A 33 2.03 2.21 -13.24
C GLY A 33 0.79 2.91 -12.65
N LEU A 34 0.75 3.16 -11.34
CA LEU A 34 -0.30 3.97 -10.74
C LEU A 34 -0.21 5.42 -11.22
N GLN A 35 -1.19 5.85 -12.03
CA GLN A 35 -1.23 7.16 -12.66
C GLN A 35 -2.06 8.17 -11.84
N PHE A 36 -1.45 9.28 -11.42
CA PHE A 36 -2.14 10.36 -10.69
C PHE A 36 -2.54 11.58 -11.53
N GLY A 37 -2.27 11.58 -12.84
CA GLY A 37 -2.45 12.75 -13.71
C GLY A 37 -3.86 13.37 -13.70
N ASP A 38 -4.89 12.56 -13.42
CA ASP A 38 -6.29 13.02 -13.35
C ASP A 38 -6.68 13.61 -12.00
N PHE A 39 -5.92 13.32 -10.94
CA PHE A 39 -6.20 13.77 -9.58
C PHE A 39 -5.39 15.01 -9.16
N VAL A 40 -4.52 15.50 -10.04
CA VAL A 40 -3.68 16.68 -9.80
C VAL A 40 -4.19 17.88 -10.58
N ALA A 41 -4.28 19.04 -9.91
CA ALA A 41 -4.71 20.28 -10.56
C ALA A 41 -3.73 20.74 -11.66
N ARG A 42 -2.43 20.48 -11.49
CA ARG A 42 -1.42 20.76 -12.51
C ARG A 42 -1.31 19.55 -13.43
N LYS A 43 -1.82 19.69 -14.65
CA LYS A 43 -1.74 18.64 -15.67
C LYS A 43 -0.28 18.39 -16.10
N PRO A 44 0.08 17.14 -16.44
CA PRO A 44 1.36 16.83 -17.04
C PRO A 44 1.56 17.62 -18.32
N VAL A 45 2.78 18.11 -18.52
CA VAL A 45 3.24 18.53 -19.85
C VAL A 45 3.38 17.25 -20.68
N ARG A 46 3.09 17.29 -21.99
CA ARG A 46 3.22 16.10 -22.87
C ARG A 46 4.60 15.45 -22.68
N GLY A 47 4.63 14.17 -22.31
CA GLY A 47 5.86 13.41 -22.06
C GLY A 47 6.37 13.43 -20.61
N ASP A 48 5.63 14.02 -19.66
CA ASP A 48 5.97 13.97 -18.23
C ASP A 48 5.39 12.71 -17.56
N ASP A 49 6.23 11.69 -17.38
CA ASP A 49 5.95 10.48 -16.59
C ASP A 49 5.90 10.78 -15.08
N GLY A 50 5.95 12.06 -14.70
CA GLY A 50 6.06 12.54 -13.33
C GLY A 50 4.95 12.13 -12.37
N PHE A 51 3.93 11.42 -12.84
CA PHE A 51 2.76 10.96 -12.09
C PHE A 51 2.57 9.44 -12.07
N LEU A 52 3.51 8.67 -12.63
CA LEU A 52 3.52 7.21 -12.55
C LEU A 52 4.24 6.75 -11.29
N TYR A 53 3.68 5.76 -10.62
CA TYR A 53 4.27 5.20 -9.41
C TYR A 53 4.16 3.67 -9.40
N ASP A 54 5.20 3.04 -8.88
CA ASP A 54 5.26 1.61 -8.62
C ASP A 54 5.26 1.34 -7.11
N LEU A 55 4.48 0.33 -6.70
CA LEU A 55 4.35 -0.10 -5.32
C LEU A 55 5.62 -0.86 -4.93
N TYR A 56 6.24 -0.50 -3.81
CA TYR A 56 7.42 -1.21 -3.30
C TYR A 56 7.25 -1.72 -1.88
N ALA A 57 6.25 -1.24 -1.12
CA ALA A 57 5.91 -1.82 0.17
C ALA A 57 4.44 -1.67 0.53
N VAL A 58 3.94 -2.62 1.32
CA VAL A 58 2.60 -2.63 1.90
C VAL A 58 2.72 -2.99 3.37
N VAL A 59 2.21 -2.12 4.25
CA VAL A 59 1.94 -2.49 5.64
C VAL A 59 0.57 -3.12 5.70
N ASN A 60 0.52 -4.34 6.21
CA ASN A 60 -0.71 -5.10 6.40
C ASN A 60 -1.14 -5.05 7.86
N HIS A 61 -2.44 -5.16 8.10
CA HIS A 61 -3.00 -5.34 9.43
C HIS A 61 -4.02 -6.48 9.42
N VAL A 62 -3.92 -7.40 10.38
CA VAL A 62 -4.92 -8.45 10.66
C VAL A 62 -5.51 -8.29 12.05
N GLY A 63 -6.66 -8.90 12.30
CA GLY A 63 -7.37 -8.75 13.57
C GLY A 63 -8.15 -7.44 13.70
N ALA A 64 -8.60 -7.19 14.93
CA ALA A 64 -9.50 -6.10 15.29
C ALA A 64 -8.74 -4.93 15.95
N LEU A 65 -9.45 -3.86 16.27
CA LEU A 65 -8.85 -2.69 16.88
C LEU A 65 -8.31 -2.95 18.31
N GLY A 66 -8.99 -3.78 19.10
CA GLY A 66 -8.57 -4.13 20.46
C GLY A 66 -7.49 -5.21 20.53
N GLY A 67 -7.05 -5.73 19.38
CA GLY A 67 -6.11 -6.84 19.27
C GLY A 67 -5.93 -7.19 17.81
N GLY A 68 -4.75 -6.88 17.28
CA GLY A 68 -4.40 -7.06 15.89
C GLY A 68 -2.89 -7.15 15.71
N HIS A 69 -2.47 -7.44 14.50
CA HIS A 69 -1.06 -7.67 14.18
C HIS A 69 -0.67 -6.98 12.88
N TYR A 70 0.50 -6.36 12.88
CA TYR A 70 1.06 -5.69 11.71
C TYR A 70 2.25 -6.49 11.17
N PHE A 71 2.35 -6.54 9.85
CA PHE A 71 3.48 -7.10 9.13
C PHE A 71 3.61 -6.39 7.79
N ALA A 72 4.74 -6.56 7.10
CA ALA A 72 5.02 -5.84 5.86
C ALA A 72 5.29 -6.78 4.68
N TYR A 73 4.79 -6.41 3.52
CA TYR A 73 5.28 -6.91 2.24
C TYR A 73 6.20 -5.86 1.63
N VAL A 74 7.39 -6.24 1.20
CA VAL A 74 8.38 -5.33 0.60
C VAL A 74 8.97 -5.98 -0.64
N LEU A 75 9.02 -5.23 -1.74
CA LEU A 75 9.74 -5.62 -2.94
C LEU A 75 11.23 -5.38 -2.70
N SER A 76 12.01 -6.46 -2.75
CA SER A 76 13.46 -6.42 -2.56
C SER A 76 14.15 -5.96 -3.84
N ASP A 77 14.87 -4.84 -3.76
CA ASP A 77 15.68 -4.31 -4.87
C ASP A 77 16.87 -5.20 -5.23
N HIS A 78 17.25 -6.13 -4.34
CA HIS A 78 18.39 -7.03 -4.55
C HIS A 78 18.08 -8.19 -5.50
N ASP A 79 16.88 -8.78 -5.41
CA ASP A 79 16.48 -9.98 -6.14
C ASP A 79 15.15 -9.82 -6.91
N GLY A 80 14.50 -8.67 -6.82
CA GLY A 80 13.24 -8.38 -7.51
C GLY A 80 12.05 -9.18 -6.96
N LYS A 81 12.17 -9.76 -5.76
CA LYS A 81 11.13 -10.60 -5.15
C LYS A 81 10.38 -9.87 -4.06
N TRP A 82 9.09 -10.17 -3.93
CA TRP A 82 8.30 -9.75 -2.78
C TRP A 82 8.66 -10.62 -1.57
N LYS A 83 8.85 -9.96 -0.42
CA LYS A 83 9.16 -10.60 0.85
C LYS A 83 8.16 -10.18 1.92
N CYS A 84 7.72 -11.13 2.72
CA CYS A 84 6.92 -10.90 3.91
C CYS A 84 7.83 -10.82 5.14
N PHE A 85 7.79 -9.67 5.80
CA PHE A 85 8.45 -9.38 7.07
C PHE A 85 7.40 -9.40 8.18
N ASN A 86 7.44 -10.45 8.98
CA ASN A 86 6.53 -10.68 10.09
C ASN A 86 7.37 -10.80 11.38
N ASP A 87 7.62 -9.66 12.02
CA ASP A 87 8.53 -9.51 13.15
C ASP A 87 9.93 -10.10 12.87
N HIS A 88 10.26 -11.23 13.47
CA HIS A 88 11.54 -11.92 13.32
C HIS A 88 11.60 -12.80 12.05
N GLN A 89 10.48 -13.00 11.36
CA GLN A 89 10.38 -13.88 10.20
C GLN A 89 10.46 -13.08 8.90
N CYS A 90 11.27 -13.58 7.97
CA CYS A 90 11.34 -13.08 6.60
C CYS A 90 11.18 -14.26 5.63
N LYS A 91 10.24 -14.15 4.68
CA LYS A 91 10.00 -15.18 3.66
C LYS A 91 9.66 -14.56 2.31
N ASP A 92 10.07 -15.21 1.23
CA ASP A 92 9.61 -14.86 -0.11
C ASP A 92 8.09 -15.15 -0.22
N ILE A 93 7.37 -14.30 -0.96
CA ILE A 93 5.95 -14.47 -1.28
C ILE A 93 5.72 -14.27 -2.78
N ASP A 94 4.61 -14.79 -3.28
CA ASP A 94 4.17 -14.54 -4.65
C ASP A 94 3.58 -13.12 -4.76
N GLU A 95 3.83 -12.46 -5.89
CA GLU A 95 3.31 -11.11 -6.17
C GLU A 95 1.77 -11.05 -6.06
N LYS A 96 1.07 -12.14 -6.38
CA LYS A 96 -0.40 -12.23 -6.26
C LYS A 96 -0.91 -12.12 -4.81
N GLU A 97 -0.05 -12.31 -3.82
CA GLU A 97 -0.41 -12.21 -2.40
C GLU A 97 -0.40 -10.76 -1.90
N VAL A 98 0.25 -9.85 -2.63
CA VAL A 98 0.48 -8.47 -2.17
C VAL A 98 -0.83 -7.68 -2.08
N VAL A 99 -1.72 -7.86 -3.06
CA VAL A 99 -3.04 -7.22 -3.08
C VAL A 99 -3.98 -8.05 -2.20
N SER A 100 -4.32 -7.52 -1.02
CA SER A 100 -5.21 -8.21 -0.09
C SER A 100 -6.06 -7.22 0.73
N SER A 101 -7.11 -7.72 1.36
CA SER A 101 -7.94 -6.94 2.29
C SER A 101 -7.20 -6.52 3.57
N MET A 102 -6.00 -7.06 3.80
CA MET A 102 -5.15 -6.73 4.94
C MET A 102 -4.35 -5.44 4.72
N ALA A 103 -4.16 -5.02 3.47
CA ALA A 103 -3.38 -3.84 3.11
C ALA A 103 -3.90 -2.58 3.82
N TYR A 104 -3.02 -1.88 4.53
CA TYR A 104 -3.38 -0.74 5.39
C TYR A 104 -2.65 0.55 4.98
N ILE A 105 -1.34 0.46 4.71
CA ILE A 105 -0.55 1.58 4.19
C ILE A 105 0.21 1.10 2.96
N LEU A 106 0.10 1.84 1.86
CA LEU A 106 0.77 1.56 0.59
C LEU A 106 1.92 2.56 0.39
N PHE A 107 3.07 2.05 -0.04
CA PHE A 107 4.26 2.85 -0.30
C PHE A 107 4.65 2.76 -1.77
N TYR A 108 4.50 3.87 -2.45
CA TYR A 108 4.72 4.03 -3.88
C TYR A 108 5.97 4.89 -4.13
N ARG A 109 6.75 4.53 -5.15
CA ARG A 109 7.91 5.30 -5.61
C ARG A 109 7.81 5.57 -7.10
N ARG A 110 8.43 6.66 -7.54
CA ARG A 110 8.61 7.02 -8.95
C ARG A 110 10.05 6.79 -9.38
#